data_AF-A0A1M6TJU4-F1
#
_entry.id   AF-A0A1M6TJU4-F1
#
_cell.length_a   1.000
_cell.length_b   1.000
_cell.length_c   1.000
_cell.angle_alpha   90.00
_cell.angle_beta   90.00
_cell.angle_gamma   90.00
#
_symmetry.space_group_name_H-M   'P 1'
#
loop_
_entity.id
_entity.type
_entity.pdbx_description
1 polymer ?
#
loop_
_entity_poly.entity_id
_entity_poly.type
_entity_poly.pdbx_seq_one_letter_code
_entity_poly.pdbx_strand_id
1 'polypeptide(L)'
;MRRLVPAAFVAALLAGCASHPSPQQTMVDDRHLVYVDMYKAYRKAEEDYLNLLFNIERMPEEEELWMMKREKMLELNQLKEFMLNARQELDEAMRLWEMHLLDVQADLKQAQLKAFNPNFKGEDAQRTSPGQLLPNEANQIHK
;
A
#
# COMPACT_ATOMS: atom_id res chain seq x y z
N MET A 1 16.94 -35.94 -29.91
CA MET A 1 17.14 -35.42 -28.53
C MET A 1 16.14 -34.29 -28.30
N ARG A 2 15.01 -34.54 -27.63
CA ARG A 2 14.01 -33.50 -27.30
C ARG A 2 14.34 -32.94 -25.92
N ARG A 3 14.69 -31.64 -25.85
CA ARG A 3 14.89 -30.92 -24.59
C ARG A 3 13.52 -30.66 -23.96
N LEU A 4 13.16 -31.46 -22.96
CA LEU A 4 12.07 -31.15 -22.03
C LEU A 4 12.52 -29.97 -21.17
N VAL A 5 12.10 -28.76 -21.51
CA VAL A 5 12.14 -27.64 -20.56
C VAL A 5 11.10 -27.96 -19.49
N PRO A 6 11.48 -28.10 -18.22
CA PRO A 6 10.56 -28.57 -17.19
C PRO A 6 9.50 -27.49 -16.94
N ALA A 7 8.22 -27.86 -17.01
CA ALA A 7 7.07 -27.00 -16.75
C ALA A 7 7.14 -26.27 -15.38
N ALA A 8 7.93 -26.80 -14.44
CA ALA A 8 8.26 -26.18 -13.16
C ALA A 8 8.97 -24.81 -13.29
N PHE A 9 9.77 -24.60 -14.33
CA PHE A 9 10.49 -23.34 -14.54
C PHE A 9 9.56 -22.21 -15.01
N VAL A 10 8.52 -22.55 -15.79
CA VAL A 10 7.50 -21.60 -16.24
C VAL A 10 6.55 -21.24 -15.10
N ALA A 11 6.19 -22.19 -14.25
CA ALA A 11 5.36 -21.94 -13.07
C ALA A 11 6.06 -21.04 -12.03
N ALA A 12 7.37 -21.19 -11.84
CA ALA A 12 8.16 -20.35 -10.94
C ALA A 12 8.28 -18.89 -11.44
N LEU A 13 8.35 -18.67 -12.75
CA LEU A 13 8.39 -17.33 -13.35
C LEU A 13 7.04 -16.60 -13.25
N LEU A 14 5.91 -17.31 -13.32
CA LEU A 14 4.58 -16.72 -13.17
C LEU A 14 4.21 -16.43 -11.71
N ALA A 15 4.76 -17.18 -10.75
CA ALA A 15 4.56 -16.93 -9.33
C ALA A 15 5.22 -15.62 -8.85
N GLY A 16 6.34 -15.21 -9.46
CA GLY A 16 7.07 -13.99 -9.09
C GLY A 16 6.36 -12.68 -9.47
N CYS A 17 5.48 -12.69 -10.46
CA CYS A 17 4.72 -11.50 -10.87
C CYS A 17 3.44 -11.26 -10.06
N ALA A 18 2.98 -12.25 -9.29
CA ALA A 18 1.76 -12.14 -8.48
C ALA A 18 2.00 -11.53 -7.08
N SER A 19 3.25 -11.30 -6.68
CA SER A 19 3.63 -10.89 -5.31
C SER A 19 4.14 -9.46 -5.18
N HIS A 20 4.05 -8.63 -6.23
CA HIS A 20 4.47 -7.23 -6.12
C HIS A 20 3.33 -6.37 -5.53
N PRO A 21 3.56 -5.70 -4.39
CA PRO A 21 2.58 -4.76 -3.84
C PRO A 21 2.31 -3.65 -4.87
N SER A 22 1.07 -3.19 -4.95
CA SER A 22 0.75 -2.09 -5.85
C SER A 22 1.49 -0.82 -5.42
N PRO A 23 1.74 0.14 -6.33
CA PRO A 23 2.33 1.43 -5.96
C PRO A 23 1.53 2.14 -4.86
N GLN A 24 0.20 2.00 -4.87
CA GLN A 24 -0.70 2.56 -3.87
C GLN A 24 -0.53 1.87 -2.50
N GLN A 25 -0.32 0.55 -2.48
CA GLN A 25 -0.02 -0.18 -1.26
C GLN A 25 1.33 0.24 -0.68
N THR A 26 2.37 0.35 -1.54
CA THR A 26 3.71 0.81 -1.12
C THR A 26 3.65 2.21 -0.52
N MET A 27 2.85 3.10 -1.11
CA MET A 27 2.65 4.45 -0.60
C MET A 27 2.03 4.45 0.81
N VAL A 28 1.04 3.58 1.07
CA VAL A 28 0.45 3.43 2.42
C VAL A 28 1.50 2.95 3.42
N ASP A 29 2.30 1.94 3.05
CA ASP A 29 3.34 1.40 3.91
C ASP A 29 4.40 2.46 4.27
N ASP A 30 4.85 3.25 3.29
CA ASP A 30 5.79 4.35 3.49
C ASP A 30 5.21 5.43 4.42
N ARG A 31 3.94 5.85 4.20
CA ARG A 31 3.29 6.86 5.06
C ARG A 31 3.03 6.34 6.47
N HIS A 32 2.73 5.05 6.60
CA HIS A 32 2.57 4.42 7.90
C HIS A 32 3.88 4.43 8.69
N LEU A 33 5.00 4.11 8.05
CA LEU A 33 6.32 4.17 8.69
C LEU A 33 6.63 5.60 9.21
N VAL A 34 6.41 6.61 8.37
CA VAL A 34 6.61 8.02 8.76
C VAL A 34 5.73 8.40 9.94
N TYR A 35 4.44 8.04 9.91
CA TYR A 35 3.53 8.30 11.03
C TYR A 35 3.99 7.65 12.33
N VAL A 36 4.40 6.38 12.29
CA VAL A 36 4.88 5.65 13.47
C VAL A 36 6.12 6.31 14.07
N ASP A 37 7.05 6.76 13.25
CA ASP A 37 8.27 7.40 13.73
C ASP A 37 7.99 8.80 14.32
N MET A 38 7.12 9.59 13.69
CA MET A 38 6.67 10.88 14.25
C MET A 38 5.90 10.70 15.56
N TYR A 39 5.04 9.68 15.65
CA TYR A 39 4.31 9.36 16.87
C TYR A 39 5.26 8.99 18.02
N LYS A 40 6.27 8.16 17.76
CA LYS A 40 7.29 7.81 18.76
C LYS A 40 8.06 9.04 19.23
N ALA A 41 8.46 9.92 18.31
CA ALA A 41 9.17 11.15 18.67
C ALA A 41 8.30 12.07 19.54
N TYR A 42 7.03 12.25 19.18
CA TYR A 42 6.06 13.00 19.97
C TYR A 42 5.88 12.42 21.39
N ARG A 43 5.67 11.10 21.50
CA ARG A 43 5.49 10.42 22.79
C ARG A 43 6.71 10.56 23.70
N LYS A 44 7.91 10.48 23.15
CA LYS A 44 9.15 10.69 23.91
C LYS A 44 9.24 12.14 24.43
N ALA A 45 8.97 13.12 23.57
CA ALA A 45 9.00 14.52 23.98
C ALA A 45 7.92 14.85 25.03
N GLU A 46 6.75 14.21 24.94
CA GLU A 46 5.68 14.32 25.94
C GLU A 46 6.13 13.79 27.30
N GLU A 47 6.77 12.62 27.34
CA GLU A 47 7.33 12.03 28.55
C GLU A 47 8.42 12.92 29.17
N ASP A 48 9.35 13.42 28.36
CA ASP A 48 10.39 14.35 28.82
C ASP A 48 9.78 15.65 29.39
N TYR A 49 8.73 16.18 28.76
CA TYR A 49 8.02 17.36 29.25
C TYR A 49 7.29 17.09 30.57
N LEU A 50 6.65 15.94 30.72
CA LEU A 50 6.01 15.55 31.99
C LEU A 50 7.03 15.40 33.12
N ASN A 51 8.17 14.75 32.83
CA ASN A 51 9.26 14.63 33.79
C ASN A 51 9.79 16.00 34.22
N LEU A 52 9.92 16.95 33.29
CA LEU A 52 10.29 18.33 33.61
C LEU A 52 9.26 19.01 34.52
N LEU A 53 7.97 18.82 34.29
CA LEU A 53 6.93 19.38 35.16
C LEU A 53 7.03 18.84 36.60
N PHE A 54 7.32 17.54 36.76
CA PHE A 54 7.55 16.96 38.08
C PHE A 54 8.82 17.50 38.76
N ASN A 55 9.86 17.81 37.99
CA ASN A 55 11.08 18.40 38.55
C ASN A 55 10.82 19.85 38.99
N ILE A 56 10.07 20.63 38.21
CA ILE A 56 9.65 22.00 38.57
C ILE A 56 8.82 22.00 39.84
N GLU A 57 7.90 21.04 39.99
CA GLU A 57 7.09 20.93 41.21
C GLU A 57 7.94 20.67 42.46
N ARG A 58 9.02 19.89 42.30
CA ARG A 58 9.94 19.55 43.40
C ARG A 58 10.94 20.66 43.72
N MET A 59 11.39 21.41 42.73
CA MET A 59 12.43 22.44 42.85
C MET A 59 12.00 23.71 42.09
N PRO A 60 10.97 24.44 42.57
CA PRO A 60 10.40 25.58 41.85
C PRO A 60 11.35 26.79 41.75
N GLU A 61 12.33 26.89 42.64
CA GLU A 61 13.35 27.94 42.67
C GLU A 61 14.40 27.85 41.56
N GLU A 62 14.51 26.71 40.86
CA GLU A 62 15.46 26.54 39.77
C GLU A 62 14.94 27.22 38.48
N GLU A 63 15.43 28.42 38.20
CA GLU A 63 15.05 29.22 37.02
C GLU A 63 15.33 28.50 35.69
N GLU A 64 16.38 27.67 35.63
CA GLU A 64 16.71 26.87 34.44
C GLU A 64 15.58 25.92 34.03
N LEU A 65 14.88 25.32 35.00
CA LEU A 65 13.74 24.44 34.74
C LEU A 65 12.58 25.18 34.06
N TRP A 66 12.35 26.43 34.45
CA TRP A 66 11.31 27.28 33.85
C TRP A 66 11.64 27.72 32.43
N MET A 67 12.92 27.98 32.15
CA MET A 67 13.40 28.27 30.80
C MET A 67 13.23 27.04 29.89
N MET A 68 13.69 25.87 30.36
CA MET A 68 13.52 24.60 29.65
C MET A 68 12.04 24.26 29.42
N LYS A 69 11.13 24.60 30.33
CA LYS A 69 9.69 24.36 30.17
C LYS A 69 9.15 25.02 28.91
N ARG A 70 9.53 26.27 28.67
CA ARG A 70 9.07 27.02 27.49
C ARG A 70 9.58 26.38 26.20
N GLU A 71 10.86 26.02 26.16
CA GLU A 71 11.50 25.39 25.00
C GLU A 71 10.90 24.01 24.71
N LYS A 72 10.76 23.17 25.73
CA LYS A 72 10.18 21.83 25.61
C LYS A 72 8.71 21.85 25.22
N MET A 73 7.94 22.84 25.67
CA MET A 73 6.57 23.02 25.21
C MET A 73 6.50 23.42 23.73
N LEU A 74 7.43 24.26 23.25
CA LEU A 74 7.49 24.63 21.85
C LEU A 74 7.85 23.41 20.97
N GLU A 75 8.85 22.63 21.37
CA GLU A 75 9.24 21.37 20.73
C GLU A 75 8.07 20.38 20.69
N LEU A 76 7.39 20.17 21.82
CA LEU A 76 6.25 19.27 21.92
C LEU A 76 5.11 19.68 20.98
N ASN A 77 4.80 20.98 20.89
CA ASN A 77 3.81 21.49 19.96
C ASN A 77 4.21 21.23 18.51
N GLN A 78 5.47 21.48 18.15
CA GLN A 78 5.97 21.22 16.79
C GLN A 78 5.84 19.74 16.41
N LEU A 79 6.26 18.84 17.31
CA LEU A 79 6.14 17.40 17.09
C LEU A 79 4.69 16.93 17.00
N LYS A 80 3.79 17.54 17.78
CA LYS A 80 2.35 17.28 17.68
C LYS A 80 1.82 17.62 16.28
N GLU A 81 2.17 18.80 15.76
CA GLU A 81 1.75 19.21 14.42
C GLU A 81 2.33 18.29 13.34
N PHE A 82 3.61 17.89 13.44
CA PHE A 82 4.21 16.94 12.49
C PHE A 82 3.55 15.57 12.53
N MET A 83 3.25 15.05 13.71
CA MET A 83 2.53 13.78 13.86
C MET A 83 1.12 13.87 13.28
N LEU A 84 0.39 14.97 13.51
CA LEU A 84 -0.95 15.16 12.94
C LEU A 84 -0.92 15.26 11.42
N ASN A 85 0.04 15.98 10.85
CA ASN A 85 0.23 16.05 9.41
C ASN A 85 0.57 14.67 8.82
N ALA A 86 1.48 13.92 9.44
CA ALA A 86 1.82 12.56 9.01
C ALA A 86 0.60 11.62 9.07
N ARG A 87 -0.29 11.79 10.06
CA ARG A 87 -1.54 11.04 10.15
C ARG A 87 -2.49 11.38 9.00
N GLN A 88 -2.63 12.66 8.66
CA GLN A 88 -3.45 13.09 7.54
C GLN A 88 -2.93 12.54 6.21
N GLU A 89 -1.60 12.55 6.00
CA GLU A 89 -0.99 11.97 4.81
C GLU A 89 -1.23 10.46 4.71
N LEU A 90 -1.19 9.75 5.84
CA LEU A 90 -1.52 8.33 5.90
C LEU A 90 -3.00 8.07 5.56
N ASP A 91 -3.91 8.84 6.13
CA ASP A 91 -5.35 8.70 5.86
C ASP A 91 -5.67 8.95 4.38
N GLU A 92 -5.03 9.96 3.76
CA GLU A 92 -5.19 10.21 2.32
C GLU A 92 -4.60 9.07 1.47
N ALA A 93 -3.45 8.51 1.87
CA ALA A 93 -2.87 7.38 1.17
C ALA A 93 -3.76 6.13 1.26
N MET A 94 -4.34 5.87 2.43
CA MET A 94 -5.31 4.78 2.62
C MET A 94 -6.54 4.97 1.73
N ARG A 95 -7.10 6.18 1.68
CA ARG A 95 -8.25 6.51 0.82
C ARG A 95 -7.95 6.24 -0.65
N LEU A 96 -6.78 6.64 -1.13
CA LEU A 96 -6.34 6.40 -2.51
C LEU A 96 -6.15 4.90 -2.80
N TRP A 97 -5.63 4.14 -1.83
CA TRP A 97 -5.48 2.70 -1.95
C TRP A 97 -6.84 1.99 -2.01
N GLU A 98 -7.80 2.39 -1.17
CA GLU A 98 -9.17 1.89 -1.21
C GLU A 98 -9.85 2.15 -2.56
N MET A 99 -9.72 3.37 -3.10
CA MET A 99 -10.23 3.70 -4.44
C MET A 99 -9.61 2.79 -5.51
N HIS A 100 -8.29 2.59 -5.46
CA HIS A 100 -7.60 1.72 -6.39
C HIS A 100 -8.11 0.27 -6.32
N LEU A 101 -8.40 -0.26 -5.12
CA LEU A 101 -8.97 -1.59 -4.96
C LEU A 101 -10.37 -1.71 -5.58
N LEU A 102 -11.19 -0.67 -5.47
CA LEU A 102 -12.52 -0.63 -6.12
C LEU A 102 -12.40 -0.62 -7.65
N ASP A 103 -11.47 0.16 -8.20
CA ASP A 103 -11.23 0.21 -9.64
C ASP A 103 -10.75 -1.15 -10.17
N VAL A 104 -9.79 -1.79 -9.50
CA VAL A 104 -9.32 -3.13 -9.84
C VAL A 104 -10.47 -4.15 -9.79
N GLN A 105 -11.34 -4.06 -8.78
CA GLN A 105 -12.50 -4.95 -8.68
C GLN A 105 -13.50 -4.70 -9.83
N ALA A 106 -13.71 -3.44 -10.23
CA ALA A 106 -14.57 -3.09 -11.36
C ALA A 106 -14.01 -3.61 -12.68
N ASP A 107 -12.71 -3.46 -12.91
CA ASP A 107 -12.01 -3.96 -14.10
C ASP A 107 -12.09 -5.49 -14.19
N LEU A 108 -11.91 -6.20 -13.06
CA LEU A 108 -12.08 -7.65 -13.00
C LEU A 108 -13.51 -8.08 -13.37
N LYS A 109 -14.54 -7.38 -12.88
CA LYS A 109 -15.94 -7.64 -13.26
C LYS A 109 -16.17 -7.39 -14.75
N GLN A 110 -15.64 -6.29 -15.30
CA GLN A 110 -15.76 -6.01 -16.73
C GLN A 110 -15.03 -7.03 -17.61
N ALA A 111 -13.84 -7.49 -17.19
CA ALA A 111 -13.09 -8.52 -17.90
C ALA A 111 -13.85 -9.86 -17.95
N GLN A 112 -14.51 -10.24 -16.84
CA GLN A 112 -15.39 -11.42 -16.81
C GLN A 112 -16.59 -11.28 -17.76
N LEU A 113 -17.19 -10.08 -17.85
CA LEU A 113 -18.33 -9.83 -18.75
C LEU A 113 -17.93 -9.82 -20.23
N LYS A 114 -16.74 -9.30 -20.58
CA LYS A 114 -16.23 -9.28 -21.97
C LYS A 114 -15.79 -10.65 -22.48
N ALA A 115 -15.61 -11.65 -21.60
CA ALA A 115 -15.31 -13.03 -22.01
C ALA A 115 -16.47 -13.68 -22.80
N PHE A 116 -17.69 -13.13 -22.71
CA PHE A 116 -18.86 -13.63 -23.44
C PHE A 116 -19.33 -12.58 -24.44
N ASN A 117 -18.90 -12.70 -25.70
CA ASN A 117 -19.36 -11.78 -26.74
C ASN A 117 -20.78 -12.20 -27.21
N PRO A 118 -21.82 -11.40 -26.97
CA PRO A 118 -23.21 -11.77 -27.27
C PRO A 118 -23.50 -11.86 -28.78
N ASN A 119 -22.60 -11.37 -29.64
CA ASN A 119 -22.74 -11.45 -31.09
C ASN A 119 -22.22 -12.77 -31.68
N PHE A 120 -21.52 -13.60 -30.91
CA PHE A 120 -21.08 -14.92 -31.34
C PHE A 120 -22.00 -16.00 -30.76
N LYS A 121 -22.41 -16.97 -31.58
CA LYS A 121 -23.24 -18.12 -31.18
C LYS A 121 -22.40 -19.40 -31.29
N GLY A 122 -22.57 -20.33 -30.36
CA GLY A 122 -21.86 -21.62 -30.38
C GLY A 122 -20.40 -21.54 -29.91
N GLU A 123 -19.53 -22.44 -30.38
CA GLU A 123 -18.10 -22.50 -29.96
C GLU A 123 -17.33 -21.21 -30.28
N ASP A 124 -17.78 -20.42 -31.25
CA ASP A 124 -17.18 -19.12 -31.60
C ASP A 124 -17.32 -18.06 -30.50
N ALA A 125 -18.27 -18.24 -29.56
CA ALA A 125 -18.41 -17.36 -28.39
C ALA A 125 -17.26 -17.54 -27.38
N GLN A 126 -16.48 -18.62 -27.49
CA GLN A 126 -15.29 -18.85 -26.68
C GLN A 126 -14.05 -18.12 -27.22
N ARG A 127 -14.13 -17.51 -28.40
CA ARG A 127 -13.02 -16.74 -28.98
C ARG A 127 -12.93 -15.38 -28.27
N THR A 128 -11.80 -15.13 -27.62
CA THR A 128 -11.57 -13.88 -26.88
C THR A 128 -10.98 -12.76 -27.73
N SER A 129 -10.54 -13.05 -28.96
CA SER A 129 -10.07 -12.05 -29.93
C SER A 129 -10.30 -12.47 -31.39
N PRO A 130 -10.39 -11.52 -32.34
CA PRO A 130 -10.51 -11.82 -33.76
C PRO A 130 -9.26 -12.58 -34.27
N GLY A 131 -9.46 -13.77 -34.85
CA GLY A 131 -8.38 -14.62 -35.36
C GLY A 131 -7.85 -15.67 -34.39
N GLN A 132 -8.37 -15.75 -33.16
CA GLN A 132 -8.06 -16.84 -32.24
C GLN A 132 -8.68 -18.15 -32.74
N LEU A 133 -7.84 -19.13 -33.03
CA LEU A 133 -8.25 -20.49 -33.37
C LEU A 133 -8.79 -21.19 -32.13
N LEU A 134 -9.87 -21.94 -32.30
CA LEU A 134 -10.38 -22.79 -31.24
C LEU A 134 -9.39 -23.94 -30.97
N PRO A 135 -9.36 -24.52 -29.75
CA PRO A 135 -8.45 -25.63 -29.42
C PRO A 135 -8.53 -26.81 -30.40
N ASN A 136 -9.71 -27.04 -30.98
CA ASN A 136 -9.98 -28.09 -31.96
C ASN A 136 -9.49 -27.73 -33.38
N GLU A 137 -9.32 -26.44 -33.69
CA GLU A 137 -8.84 -25.92 -34.98
C GLU A 137 -7.31 -25.83 -35.01
N ALA A 138 -6.66 -25.55 -33.87
CA ALA A 138 -5.21 -25.46 -33.76
C ALA A 138 -4.49 -26.78 -34.10
N ASN A 139 -5.12 -27.92 -33.81
CA ASN A 139 -4.57 -29.26 -34.09
C ASN A 139 -4.65 -29.67 -35.58
N GLN A 140 -5.39 -28.93 -36.42
CA GLN A 140 -5.54 -29.25 -37.85
C GLN A 140 -4.49 -28.58 -38.74
N ILE A 141 -3.73 -27.62 -38.22
CA ILE A 141 -2.71 -26.86 -38.98
C ILE A 141 -1.38 -27.62 -39.10
N HIS A 142 -1.23 -28.73 -38.38
CA HIS A 142 -0.03 -29.59 -38.40
C HIS A 142 -0.22 -30.95 -39.09
N LYS A 143 -1.20 -31.08 -39.99
CA LYS A 143 -1.29 -32.19 -40.96
C LYS A 143 -1.10 -31.66 -42.37
#